data_AF-A0A656IET0-F1
#
_entry.id   AF-A0A656IET0-F1
#
_cell.length_a   1.000
_cell.length_b   1.000
_cell.length_c   1.000
_cell.angle_alpha   90.00
_cell.angle_beta   90.00
_cell.angle_gamma   90.00
#
_symmetry.space_group_name_H-M   'P 1'
#
loop_
_entity.id
_entity.type
_entity.pdbx_description
1 polymer ?
#
loop_
_entity_poly.entity_id
_entity_poly.type
_entity_poly.pdbx_seq_one_letter_code
_entity_poly.pdbx_strand_id
1 'polypeptide(L)'
;MAKHYHRLKPVKDYQEIDDVQFKFSLNLPDEQIPLVIDKLHVTLDGIMKPATSGFDFIDLIIPGLHKANGISRLLKRWDLSPQNVVAIGDS
;
A
#
# COMPACT_ATOMS: atom_id res chain seq x y z
N MET A 1 1.84 -14.93 -15.11
CA MET A 1 2.04 -13.79 -14.20
C MET A 1 0.89 -12.82 -14.39
N ALA A 2 0.12 -12.53 -13.35
CA ALA A 2 -0.94 -11.53 -13.44
C ALA A 2 -0.31 -10.13 -13.64
N LYS A 3 -0.91 -9.32 -14.52
CA LYS A 3 -0.49 -7.92 -14.72
C LYS A 3 -1.15 -7.05 -13.64
N HIS A 4 -0.52 -6.95 -12.47
CA HIS A 4 -1.02 -6.15 -11.36
C HIS A 4 -0.94 -4.63 -11.62
N TYR A 5 -0.04 -4.20 -12.51
CA TYR A 5 0.12 -2.81 -12.91
C TYR A 5 -0.20 -2.64 -14.39
N HIS A 6 -1.21 -1.80 -14.70
CA HIS A 6 -1.60 -1.51 -16.08
C HIS A 6 -0.48 -0.81 -16.87
N ARG A 7 0.27 0.07 -16.20
CA ARG A 7 1.46 0.75 -16.73
C ARG A 7 2.65 0.41 -15.86
N LEU A 8 3.59 -0.37 -16.39
CA LEU A 8 4.84 -0.73 -15.73
C LEU A 8 6.00 -0.36 -16.65
N LYS A 9 6.81 0.63 -16.24
CA LYS A 9 7.93 1.15 -17.02
C LYS A 9 9.25 0.69 -16.40
N PRO A 10 10.09 -0.08 -17.13
CA PRO A 10 11.45 -0.34 -16.70
C PRO A 10 12.26 0.95 -16.64
N VAL A 11 13.09 1.09 -15.61
CA VAL A 11 13.99 2.24 -15.41
C VAL A 11 15.40 1.74 -15.14
N LYS A 12 16.40 2.57 -15.44
CA LYS A 12 17.81 2.26 -15.14
C LYS A 12 18.18 2.63 -13.70
N ASP A 13 17.63 3.75 -13.22
CA ASP A 13 17.82 4.26 -11.87
C ASP A 13 16.47 4.75 -11.32
N TYR A 14 16.17 4.38 -10.07
CA TYR A 14 14.97 4.84 -9.37
C TYR A 14 15.05 6.31 -8.96
N GLN A 15 16.26 6.88 -8.83
CA GLN A 15 16.47 8.28 -8.46
C GLN A 15 16.20 9.27 -9.61
N GLU A 16 16.16 8.79 -10.85
CA GLU A 16 15.93 9.61 -12.06
C GLU A 16 14.45 9.62 -12.49
N ILE A 17 13.54 9.11 -11.66
CA ILE A 17 12.11 9.08 -11.98
C ILE A 17 11.50 10.47 -11.75
N ASP A 18 11.01 11.08 -12.83
CA ASP A 18 10.19 12.29 -12.79
C ASP A 18 8.70 11.94 -12.56
N ASP A 19 8.39 11.48 -11.35
CA ASP A 19 7.03 11.19 -10.86
C ASP A 19 6.99 11.26 -9.32
N VAL A 20 5.79 11.37 -8.74
CA VAL A 20 5.61 11.40 -7.28
C VAL A 20 5.32 9.99 -6.77
N GLN A 21 6.29 9.41 -6.07
CA GLN A 21 6.17 8.06 -5.53
C GLN A 21 5.43 8.07 -4.19
N PHE A 22 4.31 7.34 -4.14
CA PHE A 22 3.44 7.28 -2.96
C PHE A 22 3.26 5.88 -2.36
N LYS A 23 3.69 4.83 -3.08
CA LYS A 23 3.60 3.43 -2.62
C LYS A 23 4.71 2.58 -3.25
N PHE A 24 5.23 1.63 -2.50
CA PHE A 24 6.05 0.54 -3.03
C PHE A 24 5.36 -0.80 -2.74
N SER A 25 5.55 -1.78 -3.63
CA SER A 25 5.01 -3.12 -3.46
C SER A 25 6.14 -4.12 -3.66
N LEU A 26 6.33 -4.98 -2.67
CA LEU A 26 7.38 -5.98 -2.63
C LEU A 26 6.72 -7.36 -2.74
N ASN A 27 7.28 -8.21 -3.60
CA ASN A 27 6.92 -9.62 -3.66
C ASN A 27 8.06 -10.43 -3.06
N LEU A 28 7.76 -11.24 -2.05
CA LEU A 28 8.73 -12.04 -1.31
C LEU A 28 8.07 -13.31 -0.78
N PRO A 29 8.81 -14.41 -0.55
CA PRO A 29 8.23 -15.62 0.01
C PRO A 29 7.53 -15.36 1.35
N ASP A 30 6.35 -15.97 1.56
CA ASP A 30 5.49 -15.74 2.74
C ASP A 30 6.24 -15.89 4.07
N GLU A 31 7.12 -16.91 4.15
CA GLU A 31 7.93 -17.21 5.34
C GLU A 31 8.82 -16.04 5.78
N GLN A 32 9.19 -15.14 4.86
CA GLN A 32 10.04 -13.98 5.14
C GLN A 32 9.25 -12.72 5.49
N ILE A 33 7.94 -12.69 5.23
CA ILE A 33 7.12 -11.49 5.41
C ILE A 33 7.18 -10.94 6.84
N PRO A 34 6.99 -11.75 7.91
CA PRO A 34 7.01 -11.23 9.28
C PRO A 34 8.33 -10.53 9.61
N LEU A 35 9.47 -11.16 9.27
CA LEU A 35 10.80 -10.63 9.52
C LEU A 35 11.05 -9.31 8.76
N VAL A 36 10.62 -9.26 7.49
CA VAL A 36 10.82 -8.09 6.65
C VAL A 36 9.94 -6.92 7.11
N ILE A 37 8.70 -7.19 7.53
CA ILE A 37 7.82 -6.16 8.10
C ILE A 37 8.44 -5.54 9.34
N ASP A 38 8.90 -6.34 10.30
CA ASP A 38 9.50 -5.83 11.53
C ASP A 38 10.73 -4.97 11.24
N LYS A 39 11.58 -5.44 10.32
CA LYS A 39 12.78 -4.69 9.92
C LYS A 39 12.43 -3.37 9.23
N LEU A 40 11.47 -3.37 8.31
CA LEU A 40 11.04 -2.17 7.59
C LEU A 40 10.31 -1.19 8.50
N HIS A 41 9.57 -1.69 9.51
CA HIS A 41 8.90 -0.85 10.49
C HIS A 41 9.92 0.00 11.28
N VAL A 42 11.03 -0.60 11.69
CA VAL A 42 12.12 0.11 12.39
C VAL A 42 12.93 0.97 11.43
N THR A 43 13.26 0.47 10.25
CA THR A 43 14.20 1.15 9.32
C THR A 43 13.58 2.38 8.67
N LEU A 44 12.27 2.33 8.38
CA LEU A 44 11.55 3.41 7.70
C LEU A 44 10.88 4.39 8.67
N ASP A 45 10.93 4.12 9.98
CA ASP A 45 10.49 4.96 11.11
C ASP A 45 9.51 6.10 10.75
N GLY A 46 8.26 5.74 10.45
CA GLY A 46 7.20 6.72 10.19
C GLY A 46 7.25 7.44 8.83
N ILE A 47 8.24 7.21 7.97
CA ILE A 47 8.25 7.66 6.57
C ILE A 47 7.23 6.82 5.77
N MET A 48 7.28 5.50 5.93
CA MET A 48 6.31 4.57 5.34
C MET A 48 5.94 3.48 6.35
N LYS A 49 4.69 3.03 6.30
CA LYS A 49 4.18 1.92 7.08
C LYS A 49 4.11 0.66 6.21
N PRO A 50 4.80 -0.44 6.58
CA PRO A 50 4.59 -1.73 5.94
C PRO A 50 3.22 -2.31 6.30
N ALA A 51 2.55 -2.91 5.31
CA ALA A 51 1.27 -3.60 5.45
C ALA A 51 1.25 -4.85 4.57
N THR A 52 0.66 -5.95 5.05
CA THR A 52 0.41 -7.13 4.23
C THR A 52 -0.78 -6.87 3.31
N SER A 53 -0.70 -7.28 2.05
CA SER A 53 -1.81 -7.17 1.08
C SER A 53 -2.36 -8.54 0.63
N GLY A 54 -1.96 -9.62 1.31
CA GLY A 54 -2.24 -11.00 0.93
C GLY A 54 -1.32 -11.51 -0.20
N PHE A 55 -1.34 -12.81 -0.44
CA PHE A 55 -0.66 -13.49 -1.57
C PHE A 55 0.82 -13.10 -1.77
N ASP A 56 1.64 -13.19 -0.72
CA ASP A 56 3.11 -12.99 -0.81
C ASP A 56 3.54 -11.54 -1.09
N PHE A 57 2.70 -10.55 -0.78
CA PHE A 57 2.99 -9.12 -0.98
C PHE A 57 3.04 -8.30 0.31
N ILE A 58 4.04 -7.40 0.36
CA ILE A 58 4.12 -6.29 1.31
C ILE A 58 3.94 -4.99 0.53
N ASP A 59 3.01 -4.15 1.00
CA ASP A 59 2.88 -2.77 0.56
C ASP A 59 3.56 -1.83 1.58
N LEU A 60 4.34 -0.88 1.08
CA LEU A 60 4.80 0.27 1.84
C LEU A 60 3.90 1.45 1.49
N ILE A 61 3.14 1.94 2.47
CA ILE A 61 2.20 3.06 2.29
C ILE A 61 2.60 4.27 3.15
N ILE A 62 2.22 5.47 2.73
CA ILE A 62 2.33 6.67 3.57
C ILE A 62 1.44 6.47 4.82
N PRO A 63 1.93 6.72 6.05
CA PRO A 63 1.13 6.55 7.26
C PRO A 63 -0.17 7.37 7.21
N GLY A 64 -1.27 6.73 7.60
CA GLY A 64 -2.61 7.33 7.56
C GLY A 64 -3.31 7.26 6.19
N LEU A 65 -2.63 6.86 5.11
CA LEU A 65 -3.23 6.70 3.78
C LEU A 65 -3.57 5.23 3.47
N HIS A 66 -4.52 4.67 4.23
CA HIS A 66 -5.06 3.32 4.02
C HIS A 66 -6.44 3.33 3.35
N LYS A 67 -6.96 2.14 2.97
CA LYS A 67 -8.27 1.97 2.30
C LYS A 67 -9.40 2.78 2.97
N ALA A 68 -9.52 2.68 4.30
CA ALA A 68 -10.54 3.42 5.05
C ALA A 68 -10.40 4.96 4.95
N ASN A 69 -9.18 5.50 4.87
CA ASN A 69 -8.98 6.95 4.65
C ASN A 69 -9.55 7.38 3.30
N GLY A 70 -9.29 6.60 2.24
CA GLY A 70 -9.85 6.85 0.91
C GLY A 70 -11.38 6.83 0.92
N ILE A 71 -11.98 5.85 1.58
CA ILE A 71 -13.45 5.76 1.75
C ILE A 71 -13.98 6.98 2.51
N SER A 72 -13.35 7.37 3.63
CA SER A 72 -13.77 8.56 4.39
C SER A 72 -13.73 9.85 3.56
N ARG A 73 -12.77 10.01 2.63
CA ARG A 73 -12.75 11.16 1.71
C ARG A 73 -13.96 11.17 0.78
N LEU A 74 -14.38 10.01 0.27
CA LEU A 74 -15.58 9.88 -0.56
C LEU A 74 -16.85 10.17 0.24
N LEU A 75 -16.97 9.60 1.45
CA LEU A 75 -18.11 9.85 2.33
C LEU A 75 -18.26 11.34 2.66
N LYS A 76 -17.14 12.02 2.97
CA LYS A 76 -17.13 13.48 3.17
C LYS A 76 -17.59 14.23 1.93
N ARG A 77 -17.18 13.80 0.73
CA ARG A 77 -17.57 14.43 -0.54
C ARG A 77 -19.07 14.29 -0.83
N TRP A 78 -19.66 13.18 -0.40
CA TRP A 78 -21.06 12.83 -0.63
C TRP A 78 -22.00 13.17 0.55
N ASP A 79 -21.45 13.71 1.64
CA ASP A 79 -22.18 13.99 2.87
C ASP A 79 -22.89 12.74 3.44
N LEU A 80 -22.18 11.61 3.46
CA LEU A 80 -22.67 10.33 3.97
C LEU A 80 -21.96 9.90 5.24
N SER A 81 -22.69 9.21 6.11
CA SER A 81 -22.14 8.56 7.30
C SER A 81 -21.58 7.17 6.96
N PRO A 82 -20.53 6.68 7.64
CA PRO A 82 -20.09 5.29 7.57
C PRO A 82 -21.19 4.28 7.88
N GLN A 83 -22.24 4.66 8.61
CA GLN A 83 -23.41 3.79 8.87
C GLN A 83 -24.17 3.40 7.61
N ASN A 84 -23.97 4.14 6.51
CA ASN A 84 -24.59 3.87 5.21
C ASN A 84 -23.69 3.00 4.31
N VAL A 85 -22.60 2.44 4.83
CA VAL A 85 -21.58 1.73 4.05
C VAL A 85 -21.53 0.26 4.42
N VAL A 86 -21.55 -0.59 3.40
CA VAL A 86 -21.18 -2.00 3.51
C VAL A 86 -19.75 -2.16 3.00
N ALA A 87 -18.89 -2.79 3.79
CA ALA A 87 -17.51 -3.13 3.42
C ALA A 87 -17.36 -4.65 3.33
N ILE A 88 -16.66 -5.12 2.29
CA ILE A 88 -16.38 -6.54 2.05
C ILE A 88 -14.88 -6.66 1.71
N GLY A 89 -14.19 -7.62 2.30
CA GLY A 89 -12.76 -7.84 2.07
C GLY A 89 -12.26 -9.19 2.59
N ASP A 90 -11.07 -9.54 2.16
CA ASP A 90 -10.37 -10.79 2.45
C ASP A 90 -8.98 -10.56 3.09
N SER A 91 -8.38 -9.37 2.89
CA SER A 91 -7.11 -8.94 3.54
C SER A 91 -6.98 -7.42 3.74
#